data_AF-A0A7C0UAJ0-F1
#
_entry.id   AF-A0A7C0UAJ0-F1
#
_cell.length_a   1.000
_cell.length_b   1.000
_cell.length_c   1.000
_cell.angle_alpha   90.00
_cell.angle_beta   90.00
_cell.angle_gamma   90.00
#
_symmetry.space_group_name_H-M   'P 1'
#
loop_
_entity.id
_entity.type
_entity.pdbx_description
1 polymer ?
#
loop_
_entity_poly.entity_id
_entity_poly.type
_entity_poly.pdbx_seq_one_letter_code
_entity_poly.pdbx_strand_id
1 'polypeptide(L)' 'IDPAHYVNPLPHVLMLTAIVVSVSTFGVALALAIKIYQRYKTLEEDEILTRIRES' A
#
# COMPACT_ATOMS: atom_id res chain seq x y z
N ILE A 1 -25.76 32.04 -15.22
CA ILE A 1 -25.19 30.80 -14.66
C ILE A 1 -24.42 31.20 -13.42
N ASP A 2 -24.90 30.81 -12.25
CA ASP A 2 -24.38 31.27 -10.96
C ASP A 2 -23.06 30.54 -10.62
N PRO A 3 -21.91 31.23 -10.50
CA PRO A 3 -20.61 30.58 -10.25
C PRO A 3 -20.54 29.85 -8.90
N ALA A 4 -21.48 30.10 -7.98
CA ALA A 4 -21.60 29.39 -6.71
C ALA A 4 -21.99 27.90 -6.86
N HIS A 5 -22.47 27.47 -8.03
CA HIS A 5 -22.76 26.06 -8.33
C HIS A 5 -21.54 25.28 -8.85
N TYR A 6 -20.37 25.91 -8.98
CA TYR A 6 -19.16 25.22 -9.41
C TYR A 6 -18.50 24.52 -8.22
N VAL A 7 -18.52 23.18 -8.22
CA VAL A 7 -17.81 22.38 -7.22
C VAL A 7 -16.33 22.69 -7.30
N ASN A 8 -15.69 23.04 -6.18
CA ASN A 8 -14.24 23.27 -6.15
C ASN A 8 -13.54 21.94 -6.52
N PRO A 9 -12.83 21.87 -7.66
CA PRO A 9 -12.25 20.62 -8.12
C PRO A 9 -11.02 20.20 -7.28
N LEU A 10 -10.44 21.11 -6.49
CA LEU A 10 -9.21 20.85 -5.74
C LEU A 10 -9.40 19.76 -4.67
N PRO A 11 -10.39 19.82 -3.76
CA PRO A 11 -10.58 18.76 -2.76
C PRO A 11 -10.98 17.43 -3.40
N HIS A 12 -11.75 17.44 -4.49
CA HIS A 12 -12.21 16.21 -5.13
C HIS A 12 -11.05 15.40 -5.73
N VAL A 13 -10.12 16.07 -6.42
CA VAL A 13 -8.93 15.40 -6.97
C VAL A 13 -8.02 14.92 -5.84
N LEU A 14 -7.80 15.74 -4.80
CA LEU A 14 -6.98 15.33 -3.66
C LEU A 14 -7.56 14.10 -2.94
N MET A 15 -8.89 14.05 -2.75
CA MET A 15 -9.58 12.89 -2.20
C MET A 15 -9.37 11.63 -3.06
N LEU A 16 -9.58 11.74 -4.38
CA LEU A 16 -9.36 10.62 -5.29
C LEU A 16 -7.91 10.13 -5.29
N THR A 17 -6.94 11.05 -5.24
CA THR A 17 -5.51 10.68 -5.15
C THR A 17 -5.18 9.94 -3.86
N ALA A 18 -5.71 10.40 -2.71
CA ALA A 18 -5.49 9.73 -1.44
C ALA A 18 -6.01 8.28 -1.47
N ILE A 19 -7.22 8.08 -2.01
CA ILE A 19 -7.84 6.76 -2.12
C ILE A 19 -6.98 5.82 -2.98
N VAL A 20 -6.59 6.26 -4.18
CA VAL A 20 -5.83 5.40 -5.11
C VAL A 20 -4.44 5.07 -4.57
N VAL A 21 -3.75 6.04 -3.94
CA VAL A 21 -2.42 5.82 -3.35
C VAL A 21 -2.49 4.85 -2.18
N SER A 22 -3.50 4.95 -1.31
CA SER A 22 -3.70 4.02 -0.19
C SER A 22 -3.91 2.59 -0.67
N VAL A 23 -4.81 2.38 -1.64
CA VAL A 23 -5.08 1.03 -2.18
C VAL A 23 -3.86 0.47 -2.91
N SER A 24 -3.13 1.30 -3.66
CA SER A 24 -1.91 0.88 -4.37
C SER A 24 -0.81 0.45 -3.40
N THR A 25 -0.56 1.26 -2.36
CA THR A 25 0.44 0.95 -1.33
C THR A 25 0.08 -0.33 -0.57
N PHE A 26 -1.20 -0.52 -0.25
CA PHE A 26 -1.69 -1.72 0.41
C PHE A 26 -1.50 -2.97 -0.45
N GLY A 27 -1.81 -2.88 -1.75
CA GLY A 27 -1.61 -3.99 -2.69
C GLY A 27 -0.13 -4.42 -2.77
N VAL A 28 0.80 -3.46 -2.84
CA VAL A 28 2.24 -3.73 -2.84
C VAL A 28 2.70 -4.34 -1.51
N ALA A 29 2.24 -3.81 -0.38
CA ALA A 29 2.57 -4.34 0.94
C ALA A 29 2.11 -5.81 1.10
N LEU A 30 0.90 -6.13 0.66
CA LEU A 30 0.39 -7.50 0.66
C LEU A 30 1.19 -8.42 -0.28
N ALA A 31 1.49 -7.96 -1.49
CA ALA A 31 2.31 -8.73 -2.43
C ALA A 31 3.69 -9.04 -1.83
N LEU A 32 4.29 -8.07 -1.15
CA LEU A 32 5.57 -8.25 -0.45
C LEU A 32 5.44 -9.25 0.70
N ALA A 33 4.42 -9.14 1.54
CA ALA A 33 4.17 -10.07 2.64
C ALA A 33 3.99 -11.51 2.14
N ILE A 34 3.22 -11.70 1.07
CA ILE A 34 3.03 -13.01 0.42
C ILE A 34 4.37 -13.55 -0.10
N LYS A 35 5.20 -12.72 -0.72
CA LYS A 35 6.52 -13.12 -1.24
C LYS A 35 7.47 -13.54 -0.12
N ILE A 36 7.49 -12.81 0.99
CA ILE A 36 8.29 -13.16 2.17
C ILE A 36 7.85 -14.52 2.72
N TYR A 37 6.54 -14.72 2.91
CA TYR A 37 6.01 -15.99 3.38
C TYR A 37 6.28 -17.15 2.40
N GLN A 38 6.23 -16.92 1.09
CA GLN A 38 6.56 -17.95 0.10
C GLN A 38 8.01 -18.42 0.20
N ARG A 39 8.95 -17.49 0.47
CA ARG A 39 10.39 -17.78 0.55
C ARG A 39 10.79 -18.38 1.89
N TYR A 40 10.33 -17.80 3.00
CA TYR A 40 10.77 -18.16 4.34
C TYR A 40 9.78 -19.05 5.10
N LYS A 41 8.56 -19.24 4.58
CA LYS A 41 7.48 -20.02 5.22
C LYS A 41 7.06 -19.54 6.61
N THR A 42 7.52 -18.37 7.01
CA THR A 42 7.23 -17.71 8.27
C THR A 42 7.06 -16.21 8.03
N LEU A 43 6.38 -15.55 8.95
CA LEU A 43 6.33 -14.08 9.04
C LEU A 43 7.01 -13.57 10.33
N GLU A 44 7.56 -14.48 11.15
CA GLU A 44 8.31 -14.13 12.35
C GLU A 44 9.66 -13.52 11.97
N GLU A 45 9.92 -12.30 12.45
CA GLU A 45 11.10 -11.51 12.07
C GLU A 45 12.41 -12.23 12.45
N ASP A 46 12.49 -12.79 13.67
CA ASP A 46 13.66 -13.51 14.17
C ASP A 46 14.01 -14.73 13.30
N GLU A 47 12.98 -15.46 12.85
CA GLU A 47 13.17 -16.61 11.97
C GLU A 47 13.59 -16.20 10.56
N ILE A 48 13.04 -15.10 10.03
CA ILE A 48 13.43 -14.57 8.72
C ILE A 48 14.89 -14.14 8.75
N LEU A 49 15.31 -13.40 9.77
CA LEU A 49 16.70 -12.96 9.98
C LEU A 49 17.66 -14.15 10.05
N THR A 50 17.27 -15.21 10.75
CA THR A 50 18.06 -16.44 10.86
C THR A 50 18.21 -17.12 9.49
N ARG A 51 17.10 -17.34 8.76
CA ARG A 51 17.13 -17.94 7.42
C ARG A 51 17.89 -17.10 6.39
N ILE A 52 17.90 -15.77 6.52
CA ILE A 52 18.71 -14.88 5.67
C ILE A 52 20.19 -15.06 5.94
N ARG A 53 20.61 -15.23 7.20
CA ARG A 53 22.02 -15.45 7.57
C ARG A 53 22.52 -16.84 7.16
N GLU A 54 21.61 -17.82 7.07
CA GLU A 54 21.91 -19.19 6.65
C GLU A 54 21.95 -19.37 5.12
N SER A 55 21.40 -18.43 4.35
CA SER A 55 21.43 -18.41 2.87
C SER A 55 22.67 -17.70 2.32
#